data_AF-A0A2K0WRM2-F1
#
_entry.id   AF-A0A2K0WRM2-F1
#
_cell.length_a   1.000
_cell.length_b   1.000
_cell.length_c   1.000
_cell.angle_alpha   90.00
_cell.angle_beta   90.00
_cell.angle_gamma   90.00
#
_symmetry.space_group_name_H-M   'P 1'
#
loop_
_entity.id
_entity.type
_entity.pdbx_description
1 polymer ?
#
loop_
_entity_poly.entity_id
_entity_poly.type
_entity_poly.pdbx_seq_one_letter_code
_entity_poly.pdbx_strand_id
1 'polypeptide(L)'
;MASPSDRRPLVISGPSGVGKGTLIKMLFSRHPDTFTLSVSHTTRNPREGEADGVEYHFVTKDAFRDLIAKDGFVEHAQFGSNLYGTSKATIEEQTAKGKVVVLDIEMEGVKQVKASSIDARYVFVSPPDTEELEKRLRGRGTETEESIQQRLTRAQDELAWAKNAEFDKILVNDDLEKTYQELDAFVYSEKTN
;
A
#
# COMPACT_ATOMS: atom_id res chain seq x y z
N MET A 1 -18.33 -4.22 14.96
CA MET A 1 -18.31 -5.46 14.15
C MET A 1 -17.27 -6.40 14.75
N ALA A 2 -17.38 -7.71 14.54
CA ALA A 2 -16.35 -8.65 14.99
C ALA A 2 -15.04 -8.36 14.23
N SER A 3 -13.87 -8.53 14.86
CA SER A 3 -12.59 -8.45 14.15
C SER A 3 -12.45 -9.60 13.14
N PRO A 4 -11.73 -9.41 12.02
CA PRO A 4 -11.48 -10.48 11.07
C PRO A 4 -10.70 -11.61 11.74
N SER A 5 -11.02 -12.85 11.34
CA SER A 5 -10.34 -14.05 11.83
C SER A 5 -8.90 -14.13 11.33
N ASP A 6 -8.65 -13.70 10.09
CA ASP A 6 -7.30 -13.50 9.55
C ASP A 6 -6.79 -12.08 9.86
N ARG A 7 -5.78 -12.01 10.74
CA ARG A 7 -5.11 -10.76 11.15
C ARG A 7 -3.74 -10.55 10.52
N ARG A 8 -3.35 -11.38 9.55
CA ARG A 8 -2.13 -11.14 8.78
C ARG A 8 -2.16 -9.76 8.14
N PRO A 9 -1.01 -9.09 8.00
CA PRO A 9 -0.92 -7.82 7.29
C PRO A 9 -1.59 -7.89 5.92
N LEU A 10 -2.25 -6.81 5.53
CA LEU A 10 -2.95 -6.69 4.26
C LEU A 10 -2.15 -5.77 3.34
N VAL A 11 -1.49 -6.35 2.35
CA VAL A 11 -0.80 -5.62 1.29
C VAL A 11 -1.82 -5.27 0.21
N ILE A 12 -2.05 -3.97 -0.01
CA ILE A 12 -2.86 -3.46 -1.10
C ILE A 12 -1.91 -2.78 -2.08
N SER A 13 -1.85 -3.33 -3.29
CA SER A 13 -0.95 -2.86 -4.36
C SER A 13 -1.71 -2.60 -5.65
N GLY A 14 -1.07 -1.92 -6.59
CA GLY A 14 -1.65 -1.57 -7.88
C GLY A 14 -1.14 -0.24 -8.40
N PRO A 15 -1.35 0.07 -9.69
CA PRO A 15 -0.86 1.31 -10.29
C PRO A 15 -1.31 2.57 -9.55
N SER A 16 -0.54 3.64 -9.69
CA SER A 16 -0.99 4.96 -9.24
C SER A 16 -2.26 5.37 -9.99
N GLY A 17 -3.26 5.91 -9.29
CA GLY A 17 -4.53 6.34 -9.89
C GLY A 17 -5.67 5.31 -9.87
N VAL A 18 -5.41 4.06 -9.50
CA VAL A 18 -6.45 3.00 -9.47
C VAL A 18 -7.43 3.07 -8.30
N GLY A 19 -7.23 3.99 -7.34
CA GLY A 19 -8.18 4.20 -6.22
C GLY A 19 -7.85 3.51 -4.89
N LYS A 20 -6.65 2.92 -4.72
CA LYS A 20 -6.20 2.25 -3.48
C LYS A 20 -6.44 3.10 -2.22
N GLY A 21 -5.93 4.33 -2.22
CA GLY A 21 -6.07 5.22 -1.07
C GLY A 21 -7.53 5.52 -0.71
N THR A 22 -8.46 5.51 -1.67
CA THR A 22 -9.89 5.68 -1.40
C THR A 22 -10.47 4.41 -0.76
N LEU A 23 -10.14 3.23 -1.28
CA LEU A 23 -10.54 1.94 -0.69
C LEU A 23 -10.02 1.77 0.74
N ILE A 24 -8.76 2.12 0.99
CA ILE A 24 -8.14 2.08 2.34
C ILE A 24 -8.88 3.03 3.30
N LYS A 25 -9.17 4.26 2.86
CA LYS A 25 -9.94 5.21 3.67
C LYS A 25 -11.33 4.69 3.99
N MET A 26 -12.00 4.05 3.04
CA MET A 26 -13.31 3.42 3.28
C MET A 26 -13.19 2.29 4.29
N LEU A 27 -12.18 1.45 4.18
CA LEU A 27 -11.91 0.34 5.09
C LEU A 27 -11.72 0.84 6.54
N PHE A 28 -10.95 1.92 6.71
CA PHE A 28 -10.70 2.50 8.04
C PHE A 28 -11.94 3.19 8.59
N SER A 29 -12.69 3.90 7.74
CA SER A 29 -13.92 4.59 8.14
C SER A 29 -15.02 3.61 8.59
N ARG A 30 -15.17 2.49 7.89
CA ARG A 30 -16.19 1.47 8.23
C ARG A 30 -15.75 0.56 9.39
N HIS A 31 -14.44 0.44 9.64
CA HIS A 31 -13.86 -0.42 10.68
C HIS A 31 -12.74 0.28 11.47
N PRO A 32 -13.05 1.36 12.21
CA PRO A 32 -12.06 2.24 12.83
C PRO A 32 -11.17 1.53 13.86
N ASP A 33 -11.67 0.46 14.48
CA ASP A 33 -10.95 -0.27 15.53
C ASP A 33 -10.20 -1.50 15.01
N THR A 34 -10.28 -1.82 13.72
CA THR A 34 -9.72 -3.06 13.17
C THR A 34 -8.39 -2.83 12.46
N PHE A 35 -8.32 -1.80 11.62
CA PHE A 35 -7.20 -1.58 10.71
C PHE A 35 -6.32 -0.43 11.17
N THR A 36 -5.06 -0.48 10.77
CA THR A 36 -4.14 0.64 10.91
C THR A 36 -3.24 0.71 9.68
N LEU A 37 -2.84 1.92 9.28
CA LEU A 37 -1.83 2.07 8.24
C LEU A 37 -0.47 1.79 8.86
N SER A 38 0.44 1.16 8.11
CA SER A 38 1.83 1.15 8.52
C SER A 38 2.38 2.59 8.51
N VAL A 39 2.77 3.11 9.67
CA VAL A 39 3.50 4.38 9.75
C VAL A 39 4.91 4.14 9.21
N SER A 40 5.14 4.50 7.94
CA SER A 40 6.42 4.29 7.28
C SER A 40 7.46 5.31 7.75
N HIS A 41 8.73 4.97 7.61
CA HIS A 41 9.83 5.91 7.76
C HIS A 41 10.00 6.69 6.46
N THR A 42 10.37 7.96 6.53
CA THR A 42 10.76 8.75 5.35
C THR A 42 11.93 9.67 5.63
N THR A 43 12.74 9.92 4.60
CA THR A 43 13.82 10.93 4.66
C THR A 43 13.40 12.31 4.15
N ARG A 44 12.13 12.46 3.78
CA ARG A 44 11.55 13.76 3.43
C ARG A 44 11.38 14.57 4.70
N ASN A 45 11.46 15.90 4.62
CA ASN A 45 11.03 16.75 5.73
C ASN A 45 9.50 16.73 5.90
N PRO A 46 8.98 16.82 7.13
CA PRO A 46 7.54 16.95 7.36
C PRO A 46 6.96 18.17 6.62
N ARG A 47 5.76 18.02 6.07
CA ARG A 47 4.93 19.12 5.56
C ARG A 47 4.19 19.78 6.72
N GLU A 48 3.65 20.98 6.45
CA GLU A 48 2.77 21.65 7.40
C GLU A 48 1.59 20.75 7.78
N GLY A 49 1.40 20.53 9.08
CA GLY A 49 0.36 19.67 9.63
C GLY A 49 0.75 18.20 9.80
N GLU A 50 1.91 17.74 9.29
CA GLU A 50 2.41 16.38 9.56
C GLU A 50 3.19 16.34 10.89
N ALA A 51 3.01 15.28 11.66
CA ALA A 51 3.69 15.02 12.92
C ALA A 51 4.45 13.69 12.88
N ASP A 52 5.62 13.67 13.55
CA ASP A 52 6.43 12.46 13.66
C ASP A 52 5.69 11.36 14.43
N GLY A 53 5.72 10.15 13.89
CA GLY A 53 5.02 8.98 14.43
C GLY A 53 3.50 8.97 14.19
N VAL A 54 2.96 9.97 13.48
CA VAL A 54 1.55 10.00 13.07
C VAL A 54 1.43 9.66 11.59
N GLU A 55 1.92 10.52 10.70
CA GLU A 55 1.91 10.25 9.26
C GLU A 55 3.13 9.42 8.84
N TYR A 56 4.31 9.77 9.35
CA TYR A 56 5.57 9.10 9.08
C TYR A 56 6.51 9.19 10.28
N HIS A 57 7.49 8.28 10.33
CA HIS A 57 8.72 8.49 11.10
C HIS A 57 9.72 9.26 10.25
N PHE A 58 9.95 10.54 10.56
CA PHE A 58 10.85 11.41 9.82
C PHE A 58 12.29 11.20 10.28
N VAL A 59 13.10 10.56 9.45
CA VAL A 59 14.47 10.16 9.79
C VAL A 59 15.51 10.75 8.83
N THR A 60 16.75 10.85 9.26
CA THR A 60 17.85 11.23 8.37
C THR A 60 18.13 10.11 7.36
N LYS A 61 18.76 10.45 6.23
CA LYS A 61 19.19 9.44 5.24
C LYS A 61 20.15 8.42 5.84
N ASP A 62 21.01 8.83 6.76
CA ASP A 62 21.97 7.93 7.40
C ASP A 62 21.27 6.96 8.37
N ALA A 63 20.34 7.46 9.20
CA ALA A 63 19.52 6.59 10.04
C ALA A 63 18.66 5.62 9.22
N PHE A 64 18.12 6.05 8.08
CA PHE A 64 17.39 5.18 7.17
C PHE A 64 18.30 4.07 6.60
N ARG A 65 19.51 4.41 6.17
CA ARG A 65 20.49 3.43 5.66
C ARG A 65 20.95 2.46 6.74
N ASP A 66 21.09 2.92 7.98
CA ASP A 66 21.41 2.04 9.12
C ASP A 66 20.30 1.02 9.36
N LEU A 67 19.03 1.41 9.20
CA LEU A 67 17.90 0.48 9.29
C LEU A 67 17.90 -0.54 8.13
N ILE A 68 18.24 -0.13 6.91
CA ILE A 68 18.44 -1.06 5.78
C ILE A 68 19.55 -2.06 6.12
N ALA A 69 20.71 -1.58 6.60
CA ALA A 69 21.87 -2.41 6.90
C ALA A 69 21.60 -3.45 8.01
N LYS A 70 20.62 -3.17 8.89
CA LYS A 70 20.17 -4.05 9.96
C LYS A 70 18.98 -4.93 9.57
N ASP A 71 18.58 -4.94 8.30
CA ASP A 71 17.40 -5.67 7.82
C ASP A 71 16.11 -5.30 8.60
N GLY A 72 15.99 -4.02 8.97
CA GLY A 72 14.89 -3.50 9.81
C GLY A 72 13.59 -3.22 9.04
N PHE A 73 13.64 -3.15 7.71
CA PHE A 73 12.48 -2.87 6.86
C PHE A 73 11.91 -4.14 6.26
N VAL A 74 10.58 -4.23 6.18
CA VAL A 74 9.90 -5.25 5.37
C VAL A 74 9.94 -4.87 3.89
N GLU A 75 9.89 -3.58 3.61
CA GLU A 75 10.05 -2.99 2.28
C GLU A 75 10.62 -1.58 2.41
N HIS A 76 11.38 -1.17 1.40
CA HIS A 76 11.75 0.21 1.21
C HIS A 76 11.86 0.56 -0.27
N ALA A 77 11.61 1.84 -0.59
CA ALA A 77 11.72 2.37 -1.94
C ALA A 77 12.28 3.79 -1.93
N GLN A 78 12.81 4.21 -3.07
CA GLN A 78 13.20 5.59 -3.31
C GLN A 78 12.19 6.23 -4.27
N PHE A 79 11.61 7.37 -3.86
CA PHE A 79 10.77 8.19 -4.72
C PHE A 79 11.35 9.59 -4.81
N GLY A 80 11.81 9.96 -6.02
CA GLY A 80 12.61 11.16 -6.23
C GLY A 80 13.91 11.12 -5.41
N SER A 81 14.14 12.13 -4.58
CA SER A 81 15.32 12.23 -3.71
C SER A 81 15.12 11.67 -2.30
N ASN A 82 13.93 11.15 -1.98
CA ASN A 82 13.53 10.69 -0.65
C ASN A 82 13.36 9.18 -0.60
N LEU A 83 13.73 8.59 0.54
CA LEU A 83 13.51 7.19 0.85
C LEU A 83 12.25 7.02 1.68
N TYR A 84 11.57 5.91 1.48
CA TYR A 84 10.38 5.48 2.22
C TYR A 84 10.53 4.01 2.58
N GLY A 85 10.10 3.60 3.76
CA GLY A 85 10.14 2.18 4.12
C GLY A 85 9.33 1.82 5.34
N THR A 86 8.76 0.63 5.33
CA THR A 86 7.91 0.12 6.41
C THR A 86 8.72 -0.80 7.31
N SER A 87 8.83 -0.46 8.60
CA SER A 87 9.66 -1.24 9.52
C SER A 87 8.97 -2.51 9.98
N LYS A 88 9.73 -3.60 10.17
CA LYS A 88 9.21 -4.86 10.72
C LYS A 88 8.64 -4.66 12.13
N ALA A 89 9.32 -3.85 12.94
CA ALA A 89 8.89 -3.51 14.30
C ALA A 89 7.51 -2.82 14.33
N THR A 90 7.22 -1.92 13.38
CA THR A 90 5.90 -1.27 13.27
C THR A 90 4.81 -2.29 13.01
N ILE A 91 5.07 -3.31 12.18
CA ILE A 91 4.09 -4.37 11.90
C ILE A 91 3.84 -5.19 13.17
N GLU A 92 4.91 -5.65 13.81
CA GLU A 92 4.84 -6.47 15.03
C GLU A 92 4.09 -5.75 16.17
N GLU A 93 4.39 -4.49 16.42
CA GLU A 93 3.76 -3.69 17.48
C GLU A 93 2.24 -3.56 17.25
N GLN A 94 1.84 -3.26 16.02
CA GLN A 94 0.43 -3.06 15.69
C GLN A 94 -0.34 -4.38 15.68
N THR A 95 0.29 -5.46 15.20
CA THR A 95 -0.28 -6.81 15.28
C THR A 95 -0.44 -7.24 16.74
N ALA A 96 0.51 -6.93 17.62
CA ALA A 96 0.39 -7.21 19.07
C ALA A 96 -0.77 -6.45 19.73
N LYS A 97 -1.13 -5.26 19.22
CA LYS A 97 -2.33 -4.50 19.63
C LYS A 97 -3.63 -5.08 19.05
N GLY A 98 -3.56 -6.20 18.32
CA GLY A 98 -4.71 -6.86 17.70
C GLY A 98 -5.22 -6.17 16.44
N LYS A 99 -4.47 -5.21 15.87
CA LYS A 99 -4.81 -4.51 14.64
C LYS A 99 -4.33 -5.30 13.41
N VAL A 100 -5.02 -5.11 12.30
CA VAL A 100 -4.56 -5.55 10.97
C VAL A 100 -3.80 -4.40 10.33
N VAL A 101 -2.52 -4.61 10.07
CA VAL A 101 -1.68 -3.60 9.41
C VAL A 101 -1.94 -3.61 7.91
N VAL A 102 -2.28 -2.45 7.35
CA VAL A 102 -2.47 -2.26 5.92
C VAL A 102 -1.23 -1.59 5.33
N LEU A 103 -0.65 -2.21 4.31
CA LEU A 103 0.50 -1.70 3.56
C LEU A 103 0.01 -1.23 2.18
N ASP A 104 0.14 0.06 1.89
CA ASP A 104 -0.10 0.65 0.56
C ASP A 104 1.24 0.77 -0.17
N ILE A 105 1.58 -0.24 -0.97
CA ILE A 105 2.90 -0.36 -1.60
C ILE A 105 2.81 -0.72 -3.08
N GLU A 106 3.81 -0.30 -3.84
CA GLU A 106 3.93 -0.56 -5.28
C GLU A 106 4.61 -1.92 -5.54
N MET A 107 4.72 -2.32 -6.82
CA MET A 107 5.27 -3.62 -7.24
C MET A 107 6.57 -4.02 -6.53
N GLU A 108 7.55 -3.12 -6.44
CA GLU A 108 8.84 -3.42 -5.80
C GLU A 108 8.72 -3.66 -4.29
N GLY A 109 7.78 -2.97 -3.63
CA GLY A 109 7.47 -3.23 -2.24
C GLY A 109 6.84 -4.61 -2.06
N VAL A 110 5.90 -5.00 -2.93
CA VAL A 110 5.29 -6.34 -2.88
C VAL A 110 6.32 -7.44 -3.04
N LYS A 111 7.29 -7.28 -3.97
CA LYS A 111 8.39 -8.24 -4.15
C LYS A 111 9.23 -8.38 -2.87
N GLN A 112 9.55 -7.27 -2.21
CA GLN A 112 10.30 -7.28 -0.95
C GLN A 112 9.52 -7.97 0.17
N VAL A 113 8.22 -7.66 0.34
CA VAL A 113 7.39 -8.31 1.37
C VAL A 113 7.28 -9.81 1.09
N LYS A 114 7.07 -10.23 -0.17
CA LYS A 114 7.03 -11.67 -0.54
C LYS A 114 8.35 -12.41 -0.30
N ALA A 115 9.48 -11.71 -0.40
CA ALA A 115 10.81 -12.27 -0.08
C ALA A 115 11.14 -12.23 1.42
N SER A 116 10.32 -11.55 2.22
CA SER A 116 10.49 -11.43 3.67
C SER A 116 9.86 -12.60 4.43
N SER A 117 10.06 -12.65 5.74
CA SER A 117 9.42 -13.63 6.63
C SER A 117 7.98 -13.28 7.02
N ILE A 118 7.43 -12.16 6.54
CA ILE A 118 6.08 -11.71 6.90
C ILE A 118 5.05 -12.44 6.05
N ASP A 119 4.27 -13.31 6.69
CA ASP A 119 3.08 -13.92 6.09
C ASP A 119 1.96 -12.86 5.98
N ALA A 120 1.73 -12.36 4.77
CA ALA A 120 0.77 -11.31 4.46
C ALA A 120 -0.29 -11.79 3.45
N ARG A 121 -1.42 -11.08 3.42
CA ARG A 121 -2.44 -11.19 2.38
C ARG A 121 -2.16 -10.15 1.30
N TYR A 122 -2.24 -10.54 0.05
CA TYR A 122 -1.91 -9.73 -1.11
C TYR A 122 -3.15 -9.44 -1.96
N VAL A 123 -3.54 -8.17 -2.00
CA VAL A 123 -4.61 -7.67 -2.86
C VAL A 123 -4.01 -6.77 -3.94
N PHE A 124 -4.35 -7.06 -5.19
CA PHE A 124 -4.01 -6.18 -6.32
C PHE A 124 -5.25 -5.44 -6.81
N VAL A 125 -5.16 -4.12 -6.93
CA VAL A 125 -6.21 -3.26 -7.49
C VAL A 125 -5.83 -2.87 -8.91
N SER A 126 -6.58 -3.39 -9.88
CA SER A 126 -6.43 -3.10 -11.31
C SER A 126 -7.41 -2.00 -11.73
N PRO A 127 -7.05 -1.12 -12.69
CA PRO A 127 -8.05 -0.36 -13.41
C PRO A 127 -8.89 -1.29 -14.31
N PRO A 128 -10.08 -0.86 -14.77
CA PRO A 128 -10.85 -1.59 -15.78
C PRO A 128 -10.09 -1.66 -17.11
N ASP A 129 -9.45 -0.56 -17.49
CA ASP A 129 -8.63 -0.43 -18.68
C ASP A 129 -7.62 0.73 -18.52
N THR A 130 -6.68 0.83 -19.46
CA THR A 130 -5.64 1.85 -19.45
C THR A 130 -6.19 3.26 -19.72
N GLU A 131 -7.26 3.39 -20.49
CA GLU A 131 -7.84 4.69 -20.86
C GLU A 131 -8.50 5.37 -19.65
N GLU A 132 -9.24 4.61 -18.85
CA GLU A 132 -9.82 5.08 -17.59
C GLU A 132 -8.73 5.41 -16.57
N LEU A 133 -7.63 4.64 -16.53
CA LEU A 133 -6.49 4.99 -15.68
C LEU A 133 -5.87 6.35 -16.08
N GLU A 134 -5.63 6.55 -17.37
CA GLU A 134 -5.11 7.79 -17.93
C GLU A 134 -6.03 8.97 -17.62
N LYS A 135 -7.34 8.82 -17.85
CA LYS A 135 -8.34 9.83 -17.53
C LYS A 135 -8.33 10.20 -16.04
N ARG A 136 -8.18 9.23 -15.14
CA ARG A 136 -8.07 9.47 -13.69
C ARG A 136 -6.78 10.22 -13.31
N LEU A 137 -5.65 9.89 -13.94
CA LEU A 137 -4.38 10.58 -13.72
C LEU A 137 -4.46 12.04 -14.20
N ARG A 138 -4.95 12.26 -15.42
CA ARG A 138 -5.15 13.59 -16.02
C ARG A 138 -6.14 14.44 -15.23
N GLY A 139 -7.23 13.82 -14.74
CA GLY A 139 -8.28 14.50 -13.99
C GLY A 139 -7.81 15.16 -12.69
N ARG A 140 -6.63 14.81 -12.16
CA ARG A 140 -6.06 15.45 -10.96
C ARG A 140 -5.55 16.87 -11.20
N GLY A 141 -5.30 17.25 -12.46
CA GLY A 141 -4.97 18.64 -12.87
C GLY A 141 -3.71 19.25 -12.25
N THR A 142 -2.90 18.46 -11.54
CA THR A 142 -1.75 18.92 -10.74
C THR A 142 -0.42 18.41 -11.28
N GLU A 143 -0.44 17.70 -12.40
CA GLU A 143 0.71 17.01 -12.97
C GLU A 143 1.05 17.50 -14.37
N THR A 144 2.33 17.50 -14.72
CA THR A 144 2.78 17.78 -16.09
C THR A 144 2.50 16.59 -17.00
N GLU A 145 2.42 16.83 -18.31
CA GLU A 145 2.28 15.75 -19.30
C GLU A 145 3.38 14.70 -19.16
N GLU A 146 4.61 15.14 -18.93
CA GLU A 146 5.77 14.25 -18.71
C GLU A 146 5.58 13.35 -17.47
N SER A 147 5.10 13.90 -16.34
CA SER A 147 4.80 13.13 -15.13
C SER A 147 3.69 12.10 -15.38
N ILE A 148 2.66 12.47 -16.15
CA ILE A 148 1.55 11.58 -16.50
C ILE A 148 2.06 10.41 -17.34
N GLN A 149 2.86 10.67 -18.38
CA GLN A 149 3.42 9.63 -19.23
C GLN A 149 4.33 8.68 -18.45
N GLN A 150 5.20 9.19 -17.58
CA GLN A 150 6.03 8.35 -16.71
C GLN A 150 5.20 7.43 -15.81
N ARG A 151 4.10 7.94 -15.24
CA ARG A 151 3.18 7.14 -14.43
C ARG A 151 2.43 6.09 -15.23
N LEU A 152 2.03 6.40 -16.47
CA LEU A 152 1.37 5.45 -17.36
C LEU A 152 2.31 4.32 -17.79
N THR A 153 3.55 4.63 -18.16
CA THR A 153 4.57 3.62 -18.45
C THR A 153 4.77 2.69 -17.24
N ARG A 154 4.94 3.27 -16.05
CA ARG A 154 5.05 2.50 -14.83
C ARG A 154 3.83 1.63 -14.56
N ALA A 155 2.63 2.17 -14.77
CA ALA A 155 1.38 1.41 -14.61
C ALA A 155 1.31 0.19 -15.53
N GLN A 156 1.78 0.32 -16.78
CA GLN A 156 1.84 -0.80 -17.71
C GLN A 156 2.78 -1.91 -17.22
N ASP A 157 3.95 -1.55 -16.70
CA ASP A 157 4.91 -2.51 -16.14
C ASP A 157 4.31 -3.24 -14.92
N GLU A 158 3.66 -2.49 -14.02
CA GLU A 158 2.99 -3.06 -12.84
C GLU A 158 1.85 -4.00 -13.22
N LEU A 159 1.03 -3.66 -14.22
CA LEU A 159 -0.05 -4.51 -14.72
C LEU A 159 0.48 -5.76 -15.41
N ALA A 160 1.56 -5.65 -16.18
CA ALA A 160 2.19 -6.79 -16.84
C ALA A 160 2.81 -7.75 -15.83
N TRP A 161 3.48 -7.22 -14.80
CA TRP A 161 4.00 -8.01 -13.70
C TRP A 161 2.88 -8.71 -12.91
N ALA A 162 1.80 -7.98 -12.59
CA ALA A 162 0.71 -8.51 -11.79
C ALA A 162 -0.01 -9.72 -12.42
N LYS A 163 0.00 -9.84 -13.75
CA LYS A 163 -0.53 -11.02 -14.46
C LYS A 163 0.21 -12.32 -14.13
N ASN A 164 1.47 -12.23 -13.73
CA ASN A 164 2.33 -13.37 -13.42
C ASN A 164 2.66 -13.48 -11.93
N ALA A 165 2.22 -12.52 -11.11
CA ALA A 165 2.44 -12.51 -9.69
C ALA A 165 1.26 -13.15 -8.95
N GLU A 166 1.55 -13.86 -7.87
CA GLU A 166 0.52 -14.48 -7.05
C GLU A 166 -0.10 -13.45 -6.11
N PHE A 167 -1.41 -13.23 -6.24
CA PHE A 167 -2.22 -12.43 -5.33
C PHE A 167 -3.35 -13.29 -4.78
N ASP A 168 -3.70 -13.09 -3.51
CA ASP A 168 -4.85 -13.75 -2.89
C ASP A 168 -6.16 -13.22 -3.47
N LYS A 169 -6.18 -11.95 -3.89
CA LYS A 169 -7.34 -11.31 -4.54
C LYS A 169 -6.91 -10.26 -5.56
N ILE A 170 -7.54 -10.29 -6.73
CA ILE A 170 -7.45 -9.23 -7.73
C ILE A 170 -8.81 -8.51 -7.77
N LEU A 171 -8.78 -7.19 -7.65
CA LEU A 171 -9.93 -6.30 -7.66
C LEU A 171 -9.87 -5.40 -8.88
N VAL A 172 -10.87 -5.43 -9.75
CA VAL A 172 -11.01 -4.46 -10.84
C VAL A 172 -11.83 -3.29 -10.33
N ASN A 173 -11.26 -2.07 -10.37
CA ASN A 173 -11.90 -0.88 -9.83
C ASN A 173 -12.60 -0.04 -10.91
N ASP A 174 -13.71 -0.56 -11.43
CA ASP A 174 -14.66 0.12 -12.30
C ASP A 174 -15.74 0.89 -11.49
N ASP A 175 -16.22 0.30 -10.40
CA ASP A 175 -17.18 0.88 -9.44
C ASP A 175 -16.61 0.81 -8.01
N LEU A 176 -16.35 1.98 -7.43
CA LEU A 176 -15.70 2.10 -6.13
C LEU A 176 -16.43 1.35 -5.00
N GLU A 177 -17.76 1.40 -4.96
CA GLU A 177 -18.53 0.80 -3.87
C GLU A 177 -18.58 -0.71 -4.01
N LYS A 178 -18.74 -1.23 -5.24
CA LYS A 178 -18.67 -2.68 -5.49
C LYS A 178 -17.29 -3.24 -5.19
N THR A 179 -16.24 -2.56 -5.67
CA THR A 179 -14.86 -2.96 -5.38
C THR A 179 -14.57 -2.94 -3.89
N TYR A 180 -15.11 -1.96 -3.15
CA TYR A 180 -15.01 -1.93 -1.70
C TYR A 180 -15.72 -3.13 -1.04
N GLN A 181 -16.94 -3.46 -1.46
CA GLN A 181 -17.68 -4.62 -0.91
C GLN A 181 -16.91 -5.93 -1.13
N GLU A 182 -16.25 -6.09 -2.28
CA GLU A 182 -15.40 -7.24 -2.54
C GLU A 182 -14.13 -7.26 -1.66
N LEU A 183 -13.49 -6.11 -1.46
CA LEU A 183 -12.36 -5.98 -0.55
C LEU A 183 -12.77 -6.34 0.88
N ASP A 184 -13.89 -5.78 1.35
CA ASP A 184 -14.45 -6.01 2.68
C ASP A 184 -14.74 -7.49 2.91
N ALA A 185 -15.43 -8.13 1.95
CA ALA A 185 -15.73 -9.55 2.00
C ALA A 185 -14.46 -10.42 2.05
N PHE A 186 -13.43 -10.11 1.27
CA PHE A 186 -12.15 -10.82 1.30
C PHE A 186 -11.41 -10.62 2.64
N VAL A 187 -11.42 -9.41 3.18
CA VAL A 187 -10.70 -9.12 4.43
C VAL A 187 -11.32 -9.83 5.64
N TYR A 188 -12.64 -10.05 5.59
CA TYR A 188 -13.41 -10.76 6.62
C TYR A 188 -13.71 -12.23 6.30
N SER A 189 -13.26 -12.75 5.15
CA SER A 189 -13.38 -14.17 4.87
C SER A 189 -12.44 -14.97 5.77
N GLU A 190 -12.78 -16.23 6.00
CA GLU A 190 -11.89 -17.13 6.73
C GLU A 190 -10.59 -17.34 5.96
N LYS A 191 -9.51 -17.64 6.68
CA LYS A 191 -8.23 -17.98 6.06
C LYS A 191 -8.43 -19.24 5.21
N THR A 192 -8.27 -19.10 3.90
CA THR A 192 -8.21 -20.25 3.00
C THR A 192 -6.93 -21.02 3.34
N ASN A 193 -7.08 -22.30 3.68
CA ASN A 193 -5.97 -23.22 3.99
C ASN A 193 -5.09 -23.49 2.78
#